data_AF-A0A954KWI3-F1
#
_entry.id   AF-A0A954KWI3-F1
#
_cell.length_a   1.000
_cell.length_b   1.000
_cell.length_c   1.000
_cell.angle_alpha   90.00
_cell.angle_beta   90.00
_cell.angle_gamma   90.00
#
_symmetry.space_group_name_H-M   'P 1'
#
loop_
_entity.id
_entity.type
_entity.pdbx_description
1 polymer ?
#
loop_
_entity_poly.entity_id
_entity_poly.type
_entity_poly.pdbx_seq_one_letter_code
_entity_poly.pdbx_strand_id
1 'polypeptide(L)'
;IARHPNTTFICAHMADIPEDLDKLSRYLDRYPNMNVEIAARVSELGRQPYTARKFFVKHADRILFGTDGVPPMTELIPHFRFLETWDESFPYEDNPFPPQGLWNIYGLGLPDDVLKKVYHENAERIIPGVKKKN
;
A
#
# COMPACT_ATOMS: atom_id res chain seq x y z
N ILE A 1 -0.54 9.74 -17.66
CA ILE A 1 0.83 9.66 -17.09
C ILE A 1 1.90 9.98 -18.14
N ALA A 2 2.12 9.15 -19.17
CA ALA A 2 3.19 9.34 -20.17
C ALA A 2 3.27 10.73 -20.82
N ARG A 3 2.11 11.36 -21.10
CA ARG A 3 2.01 12.69 -21.71
C ARG A 3 2.56 13.82 -20.82
N HIS A 4 2.73 13.56 -19.51
CA HIS A 4 3.13 14.56 -18.52
C HIS A 4 4.36 14.06 -17.73
N PRO A 5 5.52 13.91 -18.37
CA PRO A 5 6.69 13.27 -17.75
C PRO A 5 7.27 14.05 -16.57
N ASN A 6 7.03 15.37 -16.51
CA ASN A 6 7.52 16.24 -15.42
C ASN A 6 6.53 16.37 -14.25
N THR A 7 5.42 15.62 -14.28
CA THR A 7 4.44 15.60 -13.19
C THR A 7 4.54 14.29 -12.45
N THR A 8 4.72 14.34 -11.13
CA THR A 8 4.62 13.17 -10.26
C THR A 8 3.15 12.86 -9.98
N PHE A 9 2.73 11.63 -10.27
CA PHE A 9 1.39 11.14 -9.97
C PHE A 9 1.42 10.26 -8.72
N ILE A 10 0.38 10.37 -7.90
CA ILE A 10 0.02 9.39 -6.87
C ILE A 10 -1.34 8.84 -7.30
N CYS A 11 -1.36 7.59 -7.75
CA CYS A 11 -2.56 6.93 -8.21
C CYS A 11 -3.25 6.28 -7.01
N ALA A 12 -4.43 6.79 -6.67
CA ALA A 12 -5.23 6.32 -5.54
C ALA A 12 -5.58 4.83 -5.65
N HIS A 13 -5.69 4.19 -4.49
CA HIS A 13 -6.19 2.85 -4.24
C HIS A 13 -5.52 1.80 -5.13
N MET A 14 -4.19 1.81 -5.17
CA MET A 14 -3.39 0.93 -6.04
C MET A 14 -3.74 1.07 -7.54
N ALA A 15 -4.07 2.30 -7.97
CA ALA A 15 -4.58 2.60 -9.31
C ALA A 15 -5.86 1.80 -9.69
N ASP A 16 -6.65 1.42 -8.68
CA ASP A 16 -7.87 0.63 -8.80
C ASP A 16 -7.66 -0.75 -9.47
N ILE A 17 -6.47 -1.33 -9.27
CA ILE A 17 -6.12 -2.68 -9.75
C ILE A 17 -5.40 -3.52 -8.68
N PRO A 18 -5.86 -3.54 -7.42
CA PRO A 18 -5.20 -4.29 -6.35
C PRO A 18 -5.20 -5.81 -6.59
N GLU A 19 -6.14 -6.35 -7.37
CA GLU A 19 -6.26 -7.80 -7.66
C GLU A 19 -5.28 -8.29 -8.74
N ASP A 20 -4.76 -7.39 -9.59
CA ASP A 20 -3.84 -7.72 -10.68
C ASP A 20 -2.52 -6.96 -10.53
N LEU A 21 -1.72 -7.40 -9.56
CA LEU A 21 -0.43 -6.81 -9.23
C LEU A 21 0.63 -6.98 -10.34
N ASP A 22 0.49 -7.97 -11.23
CA ASP A 22 1.36 -8.08 -12.41
C ASP A 22 1.12 -6.92 -13.37
N LYS A 23 -0.15 -6.65 -13.69
CA LYS A 23 -0.53 -5.51 -14.52
C LYS A 23 -0.12 -4.19 -13.88
N LEU A 24 -0.36 -4.02 -12.58
CA LEU A 24 0.07 -2.81 -11.86
C LEU A 24 1.60 -2.66 -11.89
N SER A 25 2.34 -3.76 -11.70
CA SER A 25 3.81 -3.74 -11.80
C SER A 25 4.26 -3.25 -13.16
N ARG A 26 3.64 -3.72 -14.25
CA ARG A 26 3.98 -3.27 -15.61
C ARG A 26 3.71 -1.78 -15.83
N TYR A 27 2.72 -1.21 -15.15
CA TYR A 27 2.47 0.23 -15.19
C TYR A 27 3.54 1.04 -14.44
N LEU A 28 3.92 0.59 -13.24
CA LEU A 28 4.99 1.23 -12.46
C LEU A 28 6.34 1.15 -13.16
N ASP A 29 6.64 0.01 -13.80
CA ASP A 29 7.86 -0.19 -14.61
C ASP A 29 7.87 0.73 -15.84
N ARG A 30 6.72 0.95 -16.48
CA ARG A 30 6.59 1.78 -17.68
C ARG A 30 6.63 3.28 -17.40
N TYR A 31 6.09 3.72 -16.25
CA TYR A 31 5.91 5.12 -15.94
C TYR A 31 6.72 5.52 -14.71
N PRO A 32 7.94 6.07 -14.84
CA PRO A 32 8.81 6.40 -13.70
C PRO A 32 8.27 7.52 -12.80
N ASN A 33 7.26 8.26 -13.25
CA ASN A 33 6.58 9.32 -12.51
C ASN A 33 5.26 8.90 -11.84
N MET A 34 4.92 7.61 -11.81
CA MET A 34 3.70 7.05 -11.19
C MET A 34 3.93 6.44 -9.80
N ASN A 35 3.31 6.91 -8.75
CA ASN A 35 3.34 6.26 -7.43
C ASN A 35 1.94 5.71 -7.15
N VAL A 36 1.82 4.80 -6.20
CA VAL A 36 0.54 4.27 -5.71
C VAL A 36 0.48 4.36 -4.20
N GLU A 37 -0.70 4.17 -3.65
CA GLU A 37 -0.94 4.11 -2.22
C GLU A 37 -1.97 3.02 -1.88
N ILE A 38 -1.99 2.56 -0.63
CA ILE A 38 -2.69 1.33 -0.20
C ILE A 38 -4.06 1.57 0.46
N ALA A 39 -4.54 2.81 0.52
CA ALA A 39 -5.81 3.20 1.12
C ALA A 39 -6.95 2.38 0.55
N ALA A 40 -7.81 1.86 1.44
CA ALA A 40 -8.91 0.97 1.13
C ALA A 40 -8.52 -0.32 0.38
N ARG A 41 -7.23 -0.73 0.34
CA ARG A 41 -6.77 -1.90 -0.43
C ARG A 41 -6.17 -3.05 0.38
N VAL A 42 -6.16 -2.96 1.71
CA VAL A 42 -5.60 -4.01 2.57
C VAL A 42 -6.35 -5.35 2.38
N SER A 43 -7.66 -5.33 2.15
CA SER A 43 -8.44 -6.56 1.99
C SER A 43 -8.05 -7.34 0.72
N GLU A 44 -7.83 -6.66 -0.40
CA GLU A 44 -7.51 -7.25 -1.70
C GLU A 44 -6.03 -7.66 -1.77
N LEU A 45 -5.14 -6.84 -1.22
CA LEU A 45 -3.71 -7.13 -1.15
C LEU A 45 -3.43 -8.30 -0.19
N GLY A 46 -4.10 -8.31 0.96
CA GLY A 46 -3.95 -9.30 2.01
C GLY A 46 -4.43 -10.70 1.65
N ARG A 47 -5.22 -10.87 0.57
CA ARG A 47 -5.62 -12.17 0.03
C ARG A 47 -4.57 -12.86 -0.83
N GLN A 48 -3.51 -12.15 -1.21
CA GLN A 48 -2.48 -12.62 -2.12
C GLN A 48 -1.07 -12.37 -1.55
N PRO A 49 -0.77 -12.84 -0.32
CA PRO A 49 0.38 -12.39 0.45
C PRO A 49 1.72 -12.59 -0.26
N TYR A 50 1.91 -13.70 -0.97
CA TYR A 50 3.16 -13.97 -1.69
C TYR A 50 3.38 -12.99 -2.86
N THR A 51 2.33 -12.67 -3.60
CA THR A 51 2.39 -11.75 -4.74
C THR A 51 2.52 -10.32 -4.24
N ALA A 52 1.71 -9.92 -3.26
CA ALA A 52 1.78 -8.62 -2.61
C ALA A 52 3.16 -8.37 -2.01
N ARG A 53 3.72 -9.32 -1.24
CA ARG A 53 5.06 -9.18 -0.67
C ARG A 53 6.13 -8.93 -1.74
N LYS A 54 6.13 -9.71 -2.83
CA LYS A 54 7.08 -9.52 -3.94
C LYS A 54 6.89 -8.16 -4.63
N PHE A 55 5.64 -7.73 -4.80
CA PHE A 55 5.31 -6.43 -5.37
C PHE A 55 5.84 -5.28 -4.51
N PHE A 56 5.60 -5.32 -3.19
CA PHE A 56 6.06 -4.30 -2.26
C PHE A 56 7.58 -4.20 -2.21
N VAL A 57 8.30 -5.33 -2.22
CA VAL A 57 9.76 -5.34 -2.26
C VAL A 57 10.27 -4.75 -3.59
N LYS A 58 9.70 -5.17 -4.73
CA LYS A 58 10.12 -4.69 -6.06
C LYS A 58 9.90 -3.18 -6.23
N HIS A 59 8.78 -2.67 -5.74
CA HIS A 59 8.33 -1.29 -5.94
C HIS A 59 8.39 -0.45 -4.67
N ALA A 60 9.27 -0.79 -3.72
CA ALA A 60 9.32 -0.19 -2.40
C ALA A 60 9.44 1.35 -2.44
N ASP A 61 10.12 1.91 -3.44
CA ASP A 61 10.28 3.36 -3.62
C ASP A 61 9.07 4.06 -4.26
N ARG A 62 7.95 3.36 -4.48
CA ARG A 62 6.80 3.85 -5.27
C ARG A 62 5.44 3.63 -4.61
N ILE A 63 5.41 3.08 -3.40
CA ILE A 63 4.19 2.75 -2.67
C ILE A 63 4.13 3.61 -1.41
N LEU A 64 3.02 4.32 -1.21
CA LEU A 64 2.77 5.14 -0.04
C LEU A 64 1.75 4.46 0.87
N PHE A 65 1.85 4.76 2.15
CA PHE A 65 0.83 4.40 3.13
C PHE A 65 -0.39 5.32 3.02
N GLY A 66 -1.57 4.73 3.16
CA GLY A 66 -2.86 5.41 3.21
C GLY A 66 -3.91 4.43 3.74
N THR A 67 -4.97 4.95 4.36
CA THR A 67 -6.02 4.12 5.00
C THR A 67 -7.40 4.30 4.36
N ASP A 68 -7.66 5.44 3.73
CA ASP A 68 -8.99 5.91 3.29
C ASP A 68 -9.98 6.20 4.43
N GLY A 69 -9.47 6.38 5.65
CA GLY A 69 -10.30 6.60 6.83
C GLY A 69 -9.55 7.22 8.01
N VAL A 70 -10.32 7.73 8.97
CA VAL A 70 -9.87 8.29 10.26
C VAL A 70 -11.07 8.24 11.22
N PRO A 71 -10.91 8.31 12.55
CA PRO A 71 -10.26 7.47 13.60
C PRO A 71 -11.23 6.38 14.17
N PRO A 72 -10.88 5.54 15.18
CA PRO A 72 -9.72 5.58 16.10
C PRO A 72 -8.44 4.93 15.57
N MET A 73 -7.32 5.20 16.24
CA MET A 73 -6.01 4.58 15.95
C MET A 73 -6.03 3.05 15.89
N THR A 74 -7.02 2.42 16.54
CA THR A 74 -7.27 0.99 16.46
C THR A 74 -7.51 0.51 15.03
N GLU A 75 -8.05 1.36 14.15
CA GLU A 75 -8.22 1.08 12.71
C GLU A 75 -6.88 0.92 11.96
N LEU A 76 -5.76 1.37 12.55
CA LEU A 76 -4.42 1.15 12.00
C LEU A 76 -3.86 -0.24 12.33
N ILE A 77 -4.38 -0.90 13.38
CA ILE A 77 -3.85 -2.19 13.83
C ILE A 77 -3.87 -3.23 12.71
N PRO A 78 -4.97 -3.40 11.93
CA PRO A 78 -4.96 -4.34 10.80
C PRO A 78 -3.92 -3.99 9.74
N HIS A 79 -3.65 -2.70 9.51
CA HIS A 79 -2.66 -2.24 8.55
C HIS A 79 -1.23 -2.59 9.00
N PHE A 80 -0.89 -2.32 10.26
CA PHE A 80 0.42 -2.71 10.81
C PHE A 80 0.59 -4.22 10.84
N ARG A 81 -0.44 -4.95 11.28
CA ARG A 81 -0.44 -6.41 11.27
C ARG A 81 -0.23 -6.97 9.86
N PHE A 82 -0.94 -6.42 8.87
CA PHE A 82 -0.79 -6.76 7.45
C PHE A 82 0.63 -6.50 6.93
N LEU A 83 1.24 -5.36 7.23
CA LEU A 83 2.54 -5.01 6.67
C LEU A 83 3.71 -5.71 7.38
N GLU A 84 3.65 -5.86 8.70
CA GLU A 84 4.81 -6.18 9.54
C GLU A 84 4.92 -7.65 9.91
N THR A 85 3.80 -8.36 10.01
CA THR A 85 3.76 -9.72 10.56
C THR A 85 3.75 -10.79 9.47
N TRP A 86 4.03 -12.02 9.88
CA TRP A 86 3.77 -13.22 9.07
C TRP A 86 2.46 -13.90 9.48
N ASP A 87 1.56 -13.17 10.13
CA ASP A 87 0.33 -13.74 10.66
C ASP A 87 -0.56 -14.25 9.53
N GLU A 88 -1.20 -15.38 9.76
CA GLU A 88 -2.08 -16.01 8.79
C GLU A 88 -3.53 -15.88 9.24
N SER A 89 -4.42 -15.69 8.26
CA SER A 89 -5.88 -15.75 8.43
C SER A 89 -6.41 -14.91 9.62
N PHE A 90 -6.33 -13.59 9.51
CA PHE A 90 -6.94 -12.65 10.46
C PHE A 90 -7.91 -11.65 9.77
N PRO A 91 -8.88 -11.09 10.50
CA PRO A 91 -9.78 -10.09 9.94
C PRO A 91 -9.04 -8.79 9.62
N TYR A 92 -9.37 -8.17 8.48
CA TYR A 92 -8.80 -6.88 8.07
C TYR A 92 -9.54 -5.66 8.65
N GLU A 93 -10.69 -5.89 9.28
CA GLU A 93 -11.52 -4.86 9.89
C GLU A 93 -12.25 -5.47 11.10
N ASP A 94 -12.47 -4.68 12.14
CA ASP A 94 -13.26 -5.08 13.31
C ASP A 94 -14.76 -4.84 13.06
N ASN A 95 -15.29 -5.52 12.05
CA ASN A 95 -16.66 -5.38 11.59
C ASN A 95 -17.23 -6.76 11.22
N PRO A 96 -18.40 -7.18 11.73
CA PRO A 96 -19.03 -8.46 11.36
C PRO A 96 -19.36 -8.58 9.87
N PHE A 97 -19.56 -7.44 9.19
CA PHE A 97 -19.85 -7.37 7.75
C PHE A 97 -18.87 -6.40 7.09
N PRO A 98 -17.60 -6.81 6.91
CA PRO A 98 -16.58 -5.93 6.38
C PRO A 98 -16.90 -5.58 4.91
N PRO A 99 -16.62 -4.34 4.50
CA PRO A 99 -17.16 -3.71 3.29
C PRO A 99 -16.60 -4.29 1.99
N GLN A 100 -15.44 -4.95 2.05
CA GLN A 100 -14.70 -5.39 0.87
C GLN A 100 -14.74 -6.90 0.67
N GLY A 101 -15.43 -7.65 1.54
CA GLY A 101 -15.66 -9.08 1.40
C GLY A 101 -15.47 -9.89 2.69
N LEU A 102 -16.19 -11.00 2.80
CA LEU A 102 -16.23 -11.90 3.97
C LEU A 102 -15.04 -12.88 3.99
N TRP A 103 -13.83 -12.36 4.13
CA TRP A 103 -12.62 -13.17 4.18
C TRP A 103 -11.59 -12.60 5.15
N ASN A 104 -10.70 -13.49 5.59
CA ASN A 104 -9.49 -13.11 6.30
C ASN A 104 -8.35 -12.79 5.32
N ILE A 105 -7.36 -12.05 5.83
CA ILE A 105 -6.13 -11.70 5.15
C ILE A 105 -4.90 -12.27 5.88
N TYR A 106 -3.74 -12.05 5.27
CA TYR A 106 -2.44 -12.55 5.70
C TYR A 106 -1.43 -11.40 5.74
N GLY A 107 -0.48 -11.50 6.67
CA GLY A 107 0.63 -10.56 6.80
C GLY A 107 1.67 -10.75 5.70
N LEU A 108 2.40 -9.68 5.39
CA LEU A 108 3.43 -9.64 4.35
C LEU A 108 4.85 -9.84 4.89
N GLY A 109 5.07 -9.62 6.19
CA GLY A 109 6.39 -9.68 6.83
C GLY A 109 7.42 -8.84 6.09
N LEU A 110 7.09 -7.58 5.79
CA LEU A 110 7.96 -6.70 5.00
C LEU A 110 9.23 -6.34 5.78
N PRO A 111 10.40 -6.24 5.12
CA PRO A 111 11.63 -5.79 5.76
C PRO A 111 11.56 -4.33 6.20
N ASP A 112 12.30 -3.96 7.25
CA ASP A 112 12.32 -2.61 7.83
C ASP A 112 12.60 -1.49 6.83
N ASP A 113 13.48 -1.72 5.85
CA ASP A 113 13.80 -0.74 4.82
C ASP A 113 12.64 -0.51 3.84
N VAL A 114 11.85 -1.55 3.56
CA VAL A 114 10.62 -1.41 2.78
C VAL A 114 9.54 -0.69 3.61
N LEU A 115 9.39 -1.05 4.89
CA LEU A 115 8.41 -0.42 5.79
C LEU A 115 8.65 1.08 5.93
N LYS A 116 9.90 1.53 6.13
CA LYS A 116 10.23 2.97 6.21
C LYS A 116 9.81 3.74 4.96
N LYS A 117 10.08 3.17 3.78
CA LYS A 117 9.69 3.76 2.50
C LYS A 117 8.19 3.92 2.37
N VAL A 118 7.44 2.85 2.69
CA VAL A 118 5.98 2.84 2.63
C VAL A 118 5.39 3.82 3.64
N TYR A 119 5.87 3.80 4.89
CA TYR A 119 5.31 4.61 5.97
C TYR A 119 5.58 6.10 5.83
N HIS A 120 6.77 6.52 5.38
CA HIS A 120 7.04 7.96 5.31
C HIS A 120 8.03 8.40 4.23
N GLU A 121 9.11 7.67 3.91
CA GLU A 121 10.16 8.24 3.03
C GLU A 121 9.63 8.56 1.63
N ASN A 122 8.71 7.75 1.09
CA ASN A 122 8.08 8.04 -0.20
C ASN A 122 7.20 9.30 -0.14
N ALA A 123 6.43 9.47 0.93
CA ALA A 123 5.60 10.66 1.13
C ALA A 123 6.46 11.92 1.28
N GLU A 124 7.53 11.86 2.09
CA GLU A 124 8.49 12.95 2.28
C GLU A 124 9.20 13.35 0.99
N ARG A 125 9.47 12.37 0.11
CA ARG A 125 10.13 12.58 -1.18
C ARG A 125 9.24 13.32 -2.19
N ILE A 126 7.92 13.07 -2.19
CA ILE A 126 7.04 13.53 -3.28
C ILE A 126 5.94 14.51 -2.88
N ILE A 127 5.60 14.60 -1.58
CA ILE A 127 4.57 15.51 -1.09
C ILE A 127 5.23 16.77 -0.51
N PRO A 128 5.06 17.94 -1.14
CA PRO A 128 5.63 19.18 -0.63
C PRO A 128 5.18 19.48 0.80
N GLY A 129 6.14 19.78 1.68
CA GLY A 129 5.87 20.16 3.07
C GLY A 129 5.72 19.01 4.07
N VAL A 130 5.74 17.74 3.64
CA VAL A 130 5.69 16.59 4.55
C VAL A 130 7.05 16.31 5.20
N LYS A 131 8.15 16.53 4.48
CA LYS A 131 9.49 16.33 5.03
C LYS A 131 9.73 17.26 6.22
N LYS A 132 10.03 16.68 7.38
CA LYS A 132 10.43 17.44 8.57
C LYS A 132 11.62 18.35 8.22
N LYS A 133 11.49 19.63 8.55
CA LYS A 133 12.64 20.53 8.55
C LYS A 133 13.51 20.14 9.75
N ASN A 134 14.75 19.71 9.47
CA ASN A 134 15.77 19.54 10.50
C ASN A 134 16.17 20.90 11.08
#